data_AF-A0A3M1WIC9-F1
#
_entry.id   AF-A0A3M1WIC9-F1
#
_cell.length_a   1.000
_cell.length_b   1.000
_cell.length_c   1.000
_cell.angle_alpha   90.00
_cell.angle_beta   90.00
_cell.angle_gamma   90.00
#
_symmetry.space_group_name_H-M   'P 1'
#
loop_
_entity.id
_entity.type
_entity.pdbx_description
1 polymer ?
#
loop_
_entity_poly.entity_id
_entity_poly.type
_entity_poly.pdbx_seq_one_letter_code
_entity_poly.pdbx_strand_id
1 'polypeptide(L)'
;RTLSGQMTTRETSGDGMELMELWRGRERVILIDAVQSGARPGTVHRWEVHHEPLPGRWFAHSTHALSVAEAIEIARALGELPSWFVVYGIEGRRFDVGAELSSPVRRAIPELLRRIERDLRHLCGPKRRN
;
A
#
# COMPACT_ATOMS: atom_id res chain seq x y z
N ARG A 1 20.19 -16.76 -9.66
CA ARG A 1 18.87 -17.37 -9.95
C ARG A 1 17.96 -16.26 -10.47
N THR A 2 17.59 -16.34 -11.74
CA THR A 2 17.00 -15.25 -12.51
C THR A 2 15.50 -15.12 -12.20
N LEU A 3 15.09 -14.05 -11.52
CA LEU A 3 13.69 -13.68 -11.34
C LEU A 3 13.22 -12.95 -12.61
N SER A 4 12.56 -13.67 -13.52
CA SER A 4 11.91 -13.07 -14.71
C SER A 4 10.56 -12.47 -14.32
N GLY A 5 10.61 -11.44 -13.48
CA GLY A 5 9.50 -10.56 -13.12
C GLY A 5 10.10 -9.24 -12.66
N GLN A 6 9.97 -8.18 -13.46
CA GLN A 6 10.48 -6.87 -13.10
C GLN A 6 9.62 -6.29 -11.96
N MET A 7 10.09 -6.43 -10.72
CA MET A 7 9.56 -5.69 -9.58
C MET A 7 10.12 -4.26 -9.65
N THR A 8 9.23 -3.26 -9.66
CA THR A 8 9.62 -1.85 -9.59
C THR A 8 9.09 -1.27 -8.29
N THR A 9 9.95 -0.57 -7.55
CA THR A 9 9.56 0.22 -6.38
C THR A 9 9.51 1.70 -6.77
N ARG A 10 8.49 2.42 -6.31
CA ARG A 10 8.33 3.86 -6.51
C ARG A 10 7.91 4.48 -5.18
N GLU A 11 8.46 5.64 -4.89
CA GLU A 11 8.06 6.49 -3.77
C GLU A 11 7.30 7.69 -4.35
N THR A 12 6.18 8.06 -3.74
CA THR A 12 5.36 9.22 -4.09
C THR A 12 4.88 9.89 -2.81
N SER A 13 4.61 11.19 -2.87
CA SER A 13 4.01 11.95 -1.78
C SER A 13 2.55 11.58 -1.51
N GLY A 14 1.90 10.77 -2.35
CA GLY A 14 0.54 10.27 -2.10
C GLY A 14 -0.58 11.11 -2.72
N ASP A 15 -0.31 11.81 -3.83
CA ASP A 15 -1.38 12.34 -4.67
C ASP A 15 -2.15 11.16 -5.29
N GLY A 16 -3.45 11.06 -5.00
CA GLY A 16 -4.30 9.98 -5.46
C GLY A 16 -4.31 9.78 -6.99
N MET A 17 -4.17 10.85 -7.78
CA MET A 17 -4.13 10.75 -9.24
C MET A 17 -2.78 10.22 -9.73
N GLU A 18 -1.68 10.66 -9.11
CA GLU A 18 -0.34 10.12 -9.40
C GLU A 18 -0.28 8.63 -9.06
N LEU A 19 -0.85 8.24 -7.91
CA LEU A 19 -0.98 6.86 -7.50
C LEU A 19 -1.71 6.00 -8.53
N MET A 20 -2.83 6.49 -9.07
CA MET A 20 -3.57 5.82 -10.14
C MET A 20 -2.72 5.55 -11.37
N GLU A 21 -1.96 6.55 -11.83
CA GLU A 21 -1.07 6.40 -12.98
C GLU A 21 0.08 5.40 -12.70
N LEU A 22 0.56 5.30 -11.46
CA LEU A 22 1.62 4.36 -11.08
C LEU A 22 1.18 2.89 -11.17
N TRP A 23 -0.07 2.56 -10.84
CA TRP A 23 -0.59 1.19 -10.94
C TRP A 23 -1.31 0.89 -12.25
N ARG A 24 -1.57 1.90 -13.08
CA ARG A 24 -2.21 1.71 -14.38
C ARG A 24 -1.44 0.70 -15.24
N GLY A 25 -2.16 -0.28 -15.76
CA GLY A 25 -1.59 -1.38 -16.56
C GLY A 25 -0.76 -2.40 -15.77
N ARG A 26 -0.70 -2.29 -14.43
CA ARG A 26 -0.06 -3.30 -13.57
C ARG A 26 -1.10 -4.33 -13.13
N GLU A 27 -0.74 -5.61 -13.23
CA GLU A 27 -1.59 -6.69 -12.74
C GLU A 27 -1.55 -6.81 -11.21
N ARG A 28 -0.41 -6.46 -10.60
CA ARG A 28 -0.12 -6.76 -9.19
C ARG A 28 0.53 -5.58 -8.51
N VAL A 29 -0.08 -5.08 -7.44
CA VAL A 29 0.40 -3.91 -6.71
C VAL A 29 0.35 -4.13 -5.20
N ILE A 30 1.42 -3.71 -4.53
CA ILE A 30 1.46 -3.53 -3.08
C ILE A 30 1.65 -2.03 -2.85
N LEU A 31 0.67 -1.39 -2.22
CA LEU A 31 0.78 -0.01 -1.73
C LEU A 31 1.10 -0.03 -0.25
N ILE A 32 1.97 0.85 0.21
CA ILE A 32 2.35 0.98 1.61
C ILE A 32 2.16 2.43 2.00
N ASP A 33 1.43 2.68 3.08
CA ASP A 33 1.18 4.03 3.57
C ASP A 33 1.19 4.09 5.11
N ALA A 34 1.40 5.28 5.66
CA ALA A 34 1.20 5.54 7.07
C ALA A 34 -0.30 5.71 7.35
N VAL A 35 -0.77 5.17 8.48
CA VAL A 35 -2.20 5.24 8.84
C VAL A 35 -2.39 5.74 10.27
N GLN A 36 -3.56 6.30 10.53
CA GLN A 36 -4.04 6.61 11.88
C GLN A 36 -5.36 5.87 12.15
N SER A 37 -5.23 4.66 12.69
CA SER A 37 -6.36 3.81 13.07
C SER A 37 -6.78 3.98 14.53
N GLY A 38 -5.90 4.55 15.36
CA GLY A 38 -6.03 4.55 16.82
C GLY A 38 -5.38 3.32 17.49
N ALA A 39 -4.75 2.45 16.72
CA ALA A 39 -3.94 1.36 17.23
C ALA A 39 -2.63 1.87 17.88
N ARG A 40 -1.81 0.95 18.39
CA ARG A 40 -0.49 1.30 18.92
C ARG A 40 0.45 1.68 17.76
N PRO A 41 1.24 2.77 17.85
CA PRO A 41 2.20 3.11 16.81
C PRO A 41 3.12 1.94 16.43
N GLY A 42 3.33 1.74 15.13
CA GLY A 42 4.02 0.58 14.56
C GLY A 42 3.13 -0.65 14.33
N THR A 43 1.84 -0.60 14.64
CA THR A 43 0.89 -1.66 14.24
C THR A 43 0.80 -1.73 12.72
N VAL A 44 0.94 -2.93 12.16
CA VAL A 44 0.86 -3.15 10.70
C VAL A 44 -0.49 -3.76 10.35
N HIS A 45 -1.22 -3.04 9.50
CA HIS A 45 -2.49 -3.43 8.91
C HIS A 45 -2.29 -3.89 7.46
N ARG A 46 -3.19 -4.74 6.97
CA ARG A 46 -3.16 -5.26 5.60
C ARG A 46 -4.59 -5.40 5.10
N TRP A 47 -4.85 -4.92 3.90
CA TRP A 47 -6.14 -5.03 3.22
C TRP A 47 -5.97 -5.64 1.84
N GLU A 48 -6.87 -6.54 1.48
CA GLU A 48 -7.06 -6.98 0.10
C GLU A 48 -8.19 -6.15 -0.51
N VAL A 49 -7.82 -5.24 -1.40
CA VAL A 49 -8.71 -4.19 -1.93
C VAL A 49 -9.95 -4.75 -2.62
N HIS A 50 -9.86 -5.96 -3.17
CA HIS A 50 -10.99 -6.64 -3.81
C HIS A 50 -11.98 -7.27 -2.83
N HIS A 51 -11.57 -7.53 -1.59
CA HIS A 51 -12.41 -8.20 -0.59
C HIS A 51 -13.09 -7.21 0.35
N GLU A 52 -12.42 -6.11 0.67
CA GLU A 52 -12.95 -5.11 1.59
C GLU A 52 -12.51 -3.69 1.19
N PRO A 53 -13.38 -2.68 1.36
CA PRO A 53 -13.01 -1.28 1.16
C PRO A 53 -12.05 -0.82 2.26
N LEU A 54 -11.22 0.16 1.95
CA LEU A 54 -10.33 0.76 2.95
C LEU A 54 -11.11 1.67 3.90
N PRO A 55 -10.74 1.70 5.19
CA PRO A 55 -11.29 2.67 6.11
C PRO A 55 -10.71 4.06 5.80
N GLY A 56 -11.38 4.84 4.94
CA GLY A 56 -10.86 6.12 4.43
C GLY A 56 -10.35 7.09 5.50
N ARG A 57 -11.02 7.15 6.66
CA ARG A 57 -10.60 7.96 7.83
C ARG A 57 -9.20 7.63 8.35
N TRP A 58 -8.65 6.45 8.08
CA TRP A 58 -7.31 6.05 8.53
C TRP A 58 -6.20 6.59 7.63
N PHE A 59 -6.55 7.00 6.40
CA PHE A 59 -5.64 7.57 5.39
C PHE A 59 -5.82 9.09 5.24
N ALA A 60 -6.55 9.71 6.18
CA ALA A 60 -6.99 11.10 6.10
C ALA A 60 -5.91 12.16 6.40
N HIS A 61 -4.68 11.74 6.75
CA HIS A 61 -3.54 12.66 6.93
C HIS A 61 -2.80 12.95 5.63
N SER A 62 -3.30 12.46 4.49
CA SER A 62 -2.85 12.98 3.21
C SER A 62 -3.17 14.46 3.15
N THR A 63 -2.16 15.32 3.06
CA THR A 63 -2.33 16.76 2.80
C THR A 63 -2.80 17.05 1.37
N HIS A 64 -3.10 16.02 0.59
CA HIS A 64 -3.50 16.10 -0.81
C HIS A 64 -5.02 16.15 -0.96
N ALA A 65 -5.48 16.67 -2.10
CA ALA A 65 -6.90 16.81 -2.42
C ALA A 65 -7.63 15.47 -2.62
N LEU A 66 -6.89 14.38 -2.86
CA LEU A 66 -7.41 13.03 -3.06
C LEU A 66 -6.59 12.03 -2.25
N SER A 67 -7.24 11.37 -1.29
CA SER A 67 -6.63 10.35 -0.43
C SER A 67 -6.44 9.03 -1.18
N VAL A 68 -5.57 8.16 -0.63
CA VAL A 68 -5.34 6.80 -1.12
C VAL A 68 -6.64 6.00 -1.21
N ALA A 69 -7.50 6.11 -0.20
CA ALA A 69 -8.77 5.38 -0.18
C ALA A 69 -9.70 5.86 -1.29
N GLU A 70 -9.77 7.16 -1.53
CA GLU A 70 -10.60 7.72 -2.61
C GLU A 70 -10.07 7.35 -4.00
N ALA A 71 -8.75 7.41 -4.20
CA ALA A 71 -8.12 6.98 -5.45
C ALA A 71 -8.43 5.52 -5.79
N ILE A 72 -8.44 4.65 -4.77
CA ILE A 72 -8.78 3.23 -4.93
C ILE A 72 -10.25 3.06 -5.31
N GLU A 73 -11.18 3.80 -4.69
CA GLU A 73 -12.60 3.68 -5.03
C GLU A 73 -12.93 4.27 -6.40
N ILE A 74 -12.24 5.33 -6.83
CA ILE A 74 -12.33 5.85 -8.21
C ILE A 74 -11.82 4.81 -9.19
N ALA A 75 -10.62 4.25 -8.97
CA ALA A 75 -10.08 3.19 -9.83
C ALA A 75 -10.98 1.96 -9.87
N ARG A 76 -11.66 1.63 -8.76
CA ARG A 76 -12.67 0.55 -8.71
C ARG A 76 -13.85 0.86 -9.62
N ALA A 77 -14.41 2.06 -9.51
CA ALA A 77 -15.55 2.49 -10.31
C ALA A 77 -15.23 2.54 -11.82
N LEU A 78 -13.98 2.85 -12.17
CA LEU A 78 -13.49 2.88 -13.55
C LEU A 78 -13.07 1.50 -14.09
N GLY A 79 -12.99 0.47 -13.24
CA GLY A 79 -12.49 -0.86 -13.64
C GLY A 79 -10.97 -0.90 -13.88
N GLU A 80 -10.23 0.04 -13.29
CA GLU A 80 -8.78 0.22 -13.47
C GLU A 80 -7.96 -0.33 -12.30
N LEU A 81 -8.58 -1.01 -11.34
CA LEU A 81 -7.85 -1.66 -10.26
C LEU A 81 -6.98 -2.81 -10.78
N PRO A 82 -5.72 -2.93 -10.31
CA PRO A 82 -4.91 -4.12 -10.52
C PRO A 82 -5.67 -5.38 -10.10
N SER A 83 -5.50 -6.48 -10.85
CA SER A 83 -6.19 -7.76 -10.56
C SER A 83 -5.81 -8.35 -9.19
N TRP A 84 -4.62 -8.01 -8.69
CA TRP A 84 -4.23 -8.25 -7.31
C TRP A 84 -3.70 -6.96 -6.71
N PHE A 85 -4.36 -6.49 -5.64
CA PHE A 85 -4.02 -5.23 -4.99
C PHE A 85 -4.11 -5.36 -3.48
N VAL A 86 -2.97 -5.21 -2.82
CA VAL A 86 -2.84 -5.19 -1.36
C VAL A 86 -2.37 -3.83 -0.90
N VAL A 87 -2.97 -3.33 0.18
CA VAL A 87 -2.52 -2.13 0.87
C VAL A 87 -2.00 -2.53 2.25
N TYR A 88 -0.82 -2.02 2.60
CA TYR A 88 -0.25 -2.09 3.94
C TYR A 88 -0.32 -0.72 4.59
N GLY A 89 -0.85 -0.68 5.82
CA GLY A 89 -0.86 0.52 6.65
C GLY A 89 0.05 0.34 7.85
N ILE A 90 0.91 1.30 8.16
CA ILE A 90 1.65 1.31 9.43
C ILE A 90 1.13 2.44 10.32
N GLU A 91 0.71 2.10 11.55
CA GLU A 91 0.23 3.09 12.50
C GLU A 91 1.33 4.11 12.84
N GLY A 92 1.11 5.37 12.48
CA GLY A 92 2.01 6.48 12.80
C GLY A 92 1.87 6.95 14.25
N ARG A 93 2.89 7.66 14.74
CA ARG A 93 2.82 8.36 16.05
C ARG A 93 2.63 9.87 15.89
N ARG A 94 3.27 10.44 14.88
CA ARG A 94 3.31 11.88 14.57
C ARG A 94 3.31 12.02 13.06
N PHE A 95 2.59 13.02 12.57
CA PHE A 95 2.43 13.31 11.14
C PHE A 95 2.84 14.75 10.81
N ASP A 96 3.61 15.38 11.71
CA ASP A 96 4.12 16.73 11.51
C ASP A 96 5.08 16.77 10.31
N VAL A 97 5.06 17.86 9.54
CA VAL A 97 5.94 18.04 8.38
C VAL A 97 7.41 17.93 8.81
N GLY A 98 8.17 17.04 8.16
CA GLY A 98 9.58 16.79 8.47
C GLY A 98 9.82 15.90 9.69
N ALA A 99 8.79 15.30 10.29
CA ALA A 99 8.96 14.38 11.40
C ALA A 99 9.72 13.11 10.98
N GLU A 100 10.71 12.73 11.77
CA GLU A 100 11.37 11.44 11.59
C GLU A 100 10.48 10.25 11.97
N LEU A 101 10.80 9.08 11.42
CA LEU A 101 10.20 7.82 11.84
C LEU A 101 10.38 7.60 13.35
N SER A 102 9.26 7.50 14.06
CA SER A 102 9.25 7.18 15.49
C SER A 102 9.83 5.78 15.75
N SER A 103 10.44 5.57 16.92
CA SER A 103 11.05 4.27 17.28
C SER A 103 10.09 3.07 17.15
N PRO A 104 8.79 3.17 17.52
CA PRO A 104 7.84 2.08 17.28
C PRO A 104 7.68 1.73 15.80
N VAL A 105 7.59 2.72 14.91
CA VAL A 105 7.48 2.52 13.46
C VAL A 105 8.76 1.89 12.91
N ARG A 106 9.94 2.39 13.31
CA ARG A 106 11.23 1.79 12.89
C ARG A 106 11.34 0.31 13.27
N ARG A 107 10.85 -0.07 14.46
CA ARG A 107 10.82 -1.47 14.91
C ARG A 107 9.79 -2.35 14.17
N ALA A 108 8.78 -1.74 13.54
CA ALA A 108 7.79 -2.46 12.76
C ALA A 108 8.28 -2.83 11.34
N ILE A 109 9.28 -2.10 10.82
CA ILE A 109 9.80 -2.31 9.45
C ILE A 109 10.20 -3.77 9.19
N PRO A 110 10.97 -4.47 10.06
CA PRO A 110 11.33 -5.87 9.80
C PRO A 110 10.12 -6.81 9.74
N GLU A 111 9.06 -6.55 10.51
CA GLU A 111 7.82 -7.32 10.46
C GLU A 111 7.06 -7.04 9.15
N LEU A 112 6.95 -5.76 8.76
CA LEU A 112 6.34 -5.38 7.49
C LEU A 112 7.04 -6.02 6.30
N LEU A 113 8.37 -5.96 6.25
CA LEU A 113 9.15 -6.57 5.17
C LEU A 113 8.91 -8.08 5.09
N ARG A 114 8.88 -8.79 6.23
CA ARG A 114 8.55 -10.23 6.26
C ARG A 114 7.17 -10.53 5.70
N ARG A 115 6.17 -9.67 5.95
CA ARG A 115 4.81 -9.81 5.40
C ARG A 115 4.78 -9.54 3.89
N ILE A 116 5.43 -8.49 3.43
CA ILE A 116 5.55 -8.15 2.01
C ILE A 116 6.25 -9.28 1.25
N GLU A 117 7.37 -9.78 1.75
CA GLU A 117 8.09 -10.90 1.13
C GLU A 117 7.23 -12.17 1.04
N ARG A 118 6.40 -12.42 2.06
CA ARG A 118 5.44 -13.53 2.02
C ARG A 118 4.43 -13.32 0.90
N ASP A 119 3.85 -12.14 0.77
CA ASP A 119 2.89 -11.86 -0.32
C ASP A 119 3.57 -11.97 -1.69
N LEU A 120 4.78 -11.40 -1.85
CA LEU A 120 5.56 -11.51 -3.09
C LEU A 120 5.85 -12.97 -3.47
N ARG A 121 6.15 -13.85 -2.51
CA ARG A 121 6.32 -15.29 -2.78
C ARG A 121 5.05 -15.95 -3.32
N HIS A 122 3.87 -15.56 -2.85
CA HIS A 122 2.60 -16.06 -3.39
C HIS A 122 2.37 -15.57 -4.82
N LEU A 123 2.85 -14.37 -5.16
CA LEU A 123 2.76 -13.83 -6.52
C LEU A 123 3.74 -14.54 -7.48
N CYS A 124 4.96 -14.84 -7.04
CA CYS A 124 5.97 -15.49 -7.87
C CYS A 124 5.75 -17.01 -8.07
N GLY A 125 4.59 -17.56 -7.64
CA GLY A 125 4.19 -18.93 -7.96
C GLY A 125 4.06 -19.17 -9.48
N PRO A 126 4.17 -20.43 -9.96
CA PRO A 126 4.31 -20.73 -11.38
C PRO A 126 3.19 -20.09 -12.21
N LYS A 127 3.58 -19.33 -13.25
CA LYS A 127 2.67 -18.76 -14.27
C LYS A 127 1.66 -19.84 -14.65
N ARG A 128 0.38 -19.64 -14.33
CA ARG A 128 -0.69 -20.43 -14.95
C ARG A 128 -0.69 -20.07 -16.44
N ARG A 129 -0.04 -20.90 -17.24
CA ARG A 129 -0.17 -20.90 -18.70
C ARG A 129 -1.64 -21.23 -18.98
N ASN A 130 -2.35 -20.30 -19.57
CA ASN A 130 -3.50 -20.63 -20.39
C ASN A 130 -2.98 -21.12 -21.75
#